data_AF-A0A2N3I6I1-F1
#
_entry.id   AF-A0A2N3I6I1-F1
#
_cell.length_a   1.000
_cell.length_b   1.000
_cell.length_c   1.000
_cell.angle_alpha   90.00
_cell.angle_beta   90.00
_cell.angle_gamma   90.00
#
_symmetry.space_group_name_H-M   'P 1'
#
loop_
_entity.id
_entity.type
_entity.pdbx_description
1 polymer ?
#
loop_
_entity_poly.entity_id
_entity_poly.type
_entity_poly.pdbx_seq_one_letter_code
_entity_poly.pdbx_strand_id
1 'polypeptide(L)'
;MTDTHSKEIRSYNMSQIKGKNTKPELLVRKFLFANGFRYRLHAKNLPGKPDIVLPKYKTVIFVNGCFWHGHQNCSYFVPPKTRTQWWMQKISNTQKRDQQAQTKLHTLGWHTITIWECELKPKKVEERLNVLINSLL
;
A
#
# COMPACT_ATOMS: atom_id res chain seq x y z
N MET A 1 19.14 -0.06 9.99
CA MET A 1 19.78 1.26 9.81
C MET A 1 19.90 1.91 11.20
N THR A 2 21.07 2.44 11.56
CA THR A 2 21.24 3.24 12.80
C THR A 2 20.67 4.63 12.55
N ASP A 3 20.03 5.25 13.54
CA ASP A 3 19.39 6.55 13.39
C ASP A 3 20.46 7.65 13.21
N THR A 4 20.58 8.17 11.99
CA THR A 4 21.56 9.21 11.62
C THR A 4 21.02 10.63 11.80
N HIS A 5 19.79 10.78 12.29
CA HIS A 5 19.11 12.07 12.39
C HIS A 5 18.86 12.48 13.84
N SER A 6 19.02 13.79 14.11
CA SER A 6 18.62 14.37 15.38
C SER A 6 17.11 14.14 15.64
N LYS A 7 16.69 14.29 16.90
CA LYS A 7 15.29 14.09 17.29
C LYS A 7 14.37 15.07 16.55
N GLU A 8 14.80 16.32 16.34
CA GLU A 8 14.04 17.34 15.64
C GLU A 8 13.88 16.99 14.16
N ILE A 9 14.97 16.61 13.48
CA ILE A 9 14.96 16.22 12.07
C ILE A 9 14.04 14.99 11.85
N ARG A 10 14.08 14.03 12.76
CA ARG A 10 13.22 12.85 12.71
C ARG A 10 11.75 13.20 12.90
N SER A 11 11.44 14.07 13.85
CA SER A 11 10.08 14.55 14.08
C SER A 11 9.55 15.28 12.84
N TYR A 12 10.37 16.15 12.24
CA TYR A 12 10.05 16.82 10.98
C TYR A 12 9.82 15.82 9.84
N ASN A 13 10.73 14.89 9.60
CA ASN A 13 10.60 13.89 8.55
C ASN A 13 9.32 13.04 8.71
N MET A 14 9.02 12.60 9.94
CA MET A 14 7.79 11.86 10.25
C MET A 14 6.53 12.68 9.99
N SER A 15 6.57 14.00 10.21
CA SER A 15 5.43 14.90 9.93
C SER A 15 5.13 15.05 8.44
N GLN A 16 6.14 14.86 7.57
CA GLN A 16 6.00 14.95 6.12
C GLN A 16 5.40 13.68 5.48
N ILE A 17 5.29 12.59 6.24
CA ILE A 17 4.77 11.31 5.74
C ILE A 17 3.25 11.41 5.59
N LYS A 18 2.80 11.62 4.36
CA LYS A 18 1.38 11.71 4.01
C LYS A 18 0.77 10.33 3.89
N GLY A 19 -0.42 10.14 4.47
CA GLY A 19 -1.17 8.89 4.38
C GLY A 19 -2.04 8.73 3.11
N LYS A 20 -2.01 9.68 2.18
CA LYS A 20 -2.83 9.70 0.94
C LYS A 20 -2.12 10.46 -0.17
N ASN A 21 -2.51 10.20 -1.42
CA ASN A 21 -1.92 10.78 -2.62
C ASN A 21 -0.40 10.60 -2.65
N THR A 22 0.07 9.42 -2.23
CA THR A 22 1.49 9.09 -2.28
C THR A 22 1.91 8.91 -3.74
N LYS A 23 3.21 9.07 -4.02
CA LYS A 23 3.76 8.83 -5.37
C LYS A 23 3.35 7.46 -5.96
N PRO A 24 3.46 6.33 -5.23
CA PRO A 24 3.02 5.03 -5.77
C PRO A 24 1.52 4.98 -6.05
N GLU A 25 0.68 5.55 -5.17
CA GLU A 25 -0.77 5.61 -5.38
C GLU A 25 -1.13 6.39 -6.65
N LEU A 26 -0.53 7.58 -6.84
CA LEU A 26 -0.76 8.40 -8.04
C LEU A 26 -0.33 7.70 -9.32
N LEU A 27 0.72 6.89 -9.27
CA LEU A 27 1.22 6.14 -10.43
C LEU A 27 0.17 5.11 -10.88
N VAL A 28 -0.31 4.26 -9.97
CA VAL A 28 -1.35 3.26 -10.26
C VAL A 28 -2.63 3.94 -10.79
N ARG A 29 -3.04 5.05 -10.17
CA ARG A 29 -4.20 5.83 -10.59
C ARG A 29 -4.09 6.34 -12.03
N LYS A 30 -2.96 6.97 -12.38
CA LYS A 30 -2.70 7.46 -13.74
C LYS A 30 -2.73 6.32 -14.75
N PHE A 31 -2.12 5.20 -14.42
CA PHE A 31 -2.10 4.03 -15.30
C PHE A 31 -3.49 3.43 -15.54
N LEU A 32 -4.29 3.23 -14.49
CA LEU A 32 -5.66 2.74 -14.63
C LEU A 32 -6.51 3.68 -15.48
N PHE A 33 -6.40 4.99 -15.25
CA PHE A 33 -7.13 5.98 -16.03
C PHE A 33 -6.73 5.97 -17.52
N ALA A 34 -5.43 5.89 -17.81
CA ALA A 34 -4.93 5.80 -19.19
C ALA A 34 -5.43 4.57 -19.94
N ASN A 35 -5.70 3.47 -19.22
CA ASN A 35 -6.27 2.24 -19.77
C ASN A 35 -7.81 2.18 -19.71
N GLY A 36 -8.48 3.31 -19.47
CA GLY A 36 -9.94 3.42 -19.54
C GLY A 36 -10.71 2.94 -18.30
N PHE A 37 -10.02 2.54 -17.22
CA PHE A 37 -10.68 2.11 -15.99
C PHE A 37 -11.22 3.31 -15.21
N ARG A 38 -12.46 3.18 -14.73
CA ARG A 38 -13.09 4.15 -13.83
C ARG A 38 -13.05 3.63 -12.41
N TYR A 39 -12.47 4.41 -11.50
CA TYR A 39 -12.31 4.06 -10.11
C TYR A 39 -12.87 5.12 -9.15
N ARG A 40 -13.16 4.70 -7.93
CA ARG A 40 -13.41 5.56 -6.77
C ARG A 40 -12.20 5.52 -5.85
N LEU A 41 -11.96 6.60 -5.12
CA LEU A 41 -10.85 6.70 -4.18
C LEU A 41 -11.36 6.69 -2.74
N HIS A 42 -10.55 6.12 -1.84
CA HIS A 42 -10.74 6.21 -0.39
C HIS A 42 -12.18 5.90 0.07
N ALA A 43 -12.70 4.75 -0.37
CA ALA A 43 -14.03 4.30 -0.02
C ALA A 43 -14.13 4.03 1.49
N LYS A 44 -14.60 5.03 2.25
CA LYS A 44 -14.73 4.95 3.72
C LYS A 44 -15.75 3.90 4.17
N ASN A 45 -16.66 3.51 3.27
CA ASN A 45 -17.67 2.49 3.48
C ASN A 45 -17.16 1.05 3.31
N LEU A 46 -15.88 0.86 2.90
CA LEU A 46 -15.29 -0.47 2.75
C LEU A 46 -14.26 -0.76 3.85
N PRO A 47 -14.18 -2.02 4.34
CA PRO A 47 -13.16 -2.45 5.28
C PRO A 47 -11.75 -2.13 4.77
N GLY A 48 -10.86 -1.68 5.67
CA GLY A 48 -9.48 -1.33 5.31
C GLY A 48 -9.29 -0.01 4.58
N LYS A 49 -10.37 0.69 4.20
CA LYS A 49 -10.33 1.94 3.42
C LYS A 49 -9.42 1.84 2.20
N PRO A 50 -9.76 0.99 1.21
CA PRO A 50 -8.92 0.76 0.04
C PRO A 50 -8.57 2.05 -0.68
N ASP A 51 -7.37 2.11 -1.25
CA ASP A 51 -6.88 3.29 -1.96
C ASP A 51 -7.68 3.52 -3.23
N ILE A 52 -7.90 2.44 -3.98
CA ILE A 52 -8.60 2.46 -5.27
C ILE A 52 -9.68 1.38 -5.25
N VAL A 53 -10.87 1.74 -5.70
CA VAL A 53 -12.02 0.82 -5.82
C VAL A 53 -12.50 0.84 -7.25
N LEU A 54 -12.69 -0.34 -7.84
CA LEU A 54 -13.19 -0.58 -9.18
C LEU A 54 -14.56 -1.28 -9.09
N PRO A 55 -15.68 -0.53 -8.91
CA PRO A 55 -16.98 -1.13 -8.62
C PRO A 55 -17.48 -2.08 -9.72
N LYS A 56 -17.22 -1.74 -10.99
CA LYS A 56 -17.62 -2.56 -12.15
C LYS A 56 -17.05 -3.98 -12.07
N TYR A 57 -15.84 -4.13 -11.53
CA TYR A 57 -15.10 -5.39 -11.47
C TYR A 57 -15.18 -6.07 -10.09
N LYS A 58 -15.92 -5.45 -9.14
CA LYS A 58 -15.88 -5.81 -7.71
C LYS A 58 -14.46 -5.99 -7.17
N THR A 59 -13.53 -5.11 -7.60
CA THR A 59 -12.12 -5.19 -7.18
C THR A 59 -11.73 -3.96 -6.36
N VAL A 60 -10.94 -4.18 -5.32
CA VAL A 60 -10.27 -3.12 -4.57
C VAL A 60 -8.77 -3.31 -4.62
N ILE A 61 -8.03 -2.20 -4.68
CA ILE A 61 -6.58 -2.19 -4.76
C ILE A 61 -6.03 -1.44 -3.54
N PHE A 62 -5.11 -2.09 -2.84
CA PHE A 62 -4.31 -1.52 -1.76
C PHE A 62 -2.90 -1.23 -2.28
N VAL A 63 -2.44 0.00 -2.11
CA VAL A 63 -1.09 0.43 -2.49
C VAL A 63 -0.24 0.56 -1.23
N ASN A 64 0.42 -0.52 -0.86
CA ASN A 64 1.09 -0.66 0.42
C ASN A 64 2.55 -0.21 0.34
N GLY A 65 2.95 0.67 1.27
CA GLY A 65 4.36 0.93 1.55
C GLY A 65 5.03 -0.29 2.16
N CYS A 66 6.18 -0.71 1.64
CA CYS A 66 6.87 -1.92 2.07
C CYS A 66 7.27 -1.85 3.54
N PHE A 67 7.72 -0.69 4.00
CA PHE A 67 8.08 -0.47 5.40
C PHE A 67 6.87 -0.57 6.35
N TRP A 68 5.79 0.15 6.03
CA TRP A 68 4.65 0.33 6.95
C TRP A 68 3.80 -0.92 7.13
N HIS A 69 3.68 -1.72 6.06
CA HIS A 69 2.89 -2.95 6.06
C HIS A 69 3.76 -4.20 6.23
N GLY A 70 5.08 -4.04 6.38
CA GLY A 70 6.00 -5.14 6.67
C GLY A 70 6.12 -6.14 5.52
N HIS A 71 6.48 -5.67 4.33
CA HIS A 71 6.66 -6.54 3.18
C HIS A 71 7.76 -7.59 3.44
N GLN A 72 7.38 -8.86 3.50
CA GLN A 72 8.31 -9.97 3.73
C GLN A 72 9.26 -10.13 2.54
N ASN A 73 10.50 -10.55 2.80
CA ASN A 73 11.54 -10.77 1.78
C ASN A 73 11.79 -9.57 0.86
N CYS A 74 11.53 -8.36 1.35
CA CYS A 74 11.71 -7.12 0.58
C CYS A 74 12.93 -6.34 1.09
N SER A 75 13.82 -5.94 0.18
CA SER A 75 14.99 -5.11 0.52
C SER A 75 14.61 -3.72 1.08
N TYR A 76 13.39 -3.25 0.82
CA TYR A 76 12.87 -1.98 1.33
C TYR A 76 12.24 -2.11 2.73
N PHE A 77 12.08 -3.34 3.23
CA PHE A 77 11.68 -3.58 4.60
C PHE A 77 12.92 -3.83 5.45
N VAL A 78 13.40 -2.77 6.11
CA VAL A 78 14.51 -2.86 7.07
C VAL A 78 14.00 -2.45 8.45
N PRO A 79 13.95 -3.37 9.43
CA PRO A 79 13.54 -3.01 10.77
C PRO A 79 14.50 -1.94 11.36
N PRO A 80 13.98 -0.86 11.96
CA PRO A 80 14.81 0.14 12.61
C PRO A 80 15.59 -0.50 13.76
N LYS A 81 16.88 -0.16 13.92
CA LYS A 81 17.69 -0.65 15.05
C LYS A 81 17.29 0.02 16.37
N THR A 82 16.63 1.16 16.30
CA THR A 82 16.15 1.94 17.44
C THR A 82 14.68 1.63 17.69
N ARG A 83 14.32 1.30 18.95
CA ARG A 83 12.95 0.91 19.35
C ARG A 83 12.40 -0.28 18.52
N THR A 84 13.25 -1.25 18.21
CA THR A 84 12.92 -2.40 17.34
C THR A 84 11.63 -3.11 17.78
N GLN A 85 11.51 -3.44 19.06
CA GLN A 85 10.32 -4.14 19.58
C GLN A 85 9.03 -3.34 19.35
N TRP A 86 9.06 -2.03 19.59
CA TRP A 86 7.91 -1.16 19.35
C TRP A 86 7.54 -1.10 17.86
N TRP A 87 8.53 -0.99 16.97
CA TRP A 87 8.30 -0.99 15.53
C TRP A 87 7.74 -2.31 15.04
N MET A 88 8.30 -3.43 15.47
CA MET A 88 7.82 -4.77 15.12
C MET A 88 6.38 -4.98 15.58
N GLN A 89 6.04 -4.57 16.80
CA GLN A 89 4.66 -4.64 17.30
C GLN A 89 3.71 -3.74 16.49
N LYS A 90 4.13 -2.51 16.15
CA LYS A 90 3.34 -1.59 15.32
C LYS A 90 3.07 -2.15 13.91
N ILE A 91 4.09 -2.73 13.28
CA ILE A 91 3.97 -3.35 11.95
C ILE A 91 3.08 -4.59 12.03
N SER A 92 3.28 -5.47 13.01
CA SER A 92 2.44 -6.65 13.22
C SER A 92 0.96 -6.30 13.42
N ASN A 93 0.66 -5.27 14.21
CA ASN A 93 -0.70 -4.76 14.39
C ASN A 93 -1.29 -4.18 13.08
N THR A 94 -0.46 -3.68 12.18
CA THR A 94 -0.90 -3.20 10.86
C THR A 94 -1.23 -4.39 9.95
N GLN A 95 -0.34 -5.38 9.85
CA GLN A 95 -0.59 -6.62 9.11
C GLN A 95 -1.86 -7.34 9.58
N LYS A 96 -2.08 -7.42 10.89
CA LYS A 96 -3.31 -8.02 11.46
C LYS A 96 -4.56 -7.27 10.99
N ARG A 97 -4.53 -5.93 10.96
CA ARG A 97 -5.65 -5.12 10.47
C ARG A 97 -5.85 -5.28 8.96
N ASP A 98 -4.77 -5.37 8.18
CA ASP A 98 -4.83 -5.58 6.73
C ASP A 98 -5.48 -6.93 6.41
N GLN A 99 -5.05 -8.00 7.09
CA GLN A 99 -5.63 -9.33 6.93
C GLN A 99 -7.12 -9.34 7.29
N GLN A 100 -7.51 -8.73 8.42
CA GLN A 100 -8.91 -8.62 8.80
C GLN A 100 -9.74 -7.84 7.77
N ALA A 101 -9.18 -6.77 7.20
CA ALA A 101 -9.85 -6.00 6.15
C ALA A 101 -10.04 -6.83 4.88
N GLN A 102 -9.00 -7.55 4.44
CA GLN A 102 -9.06 -8.44 3.27
C GLN A 102 -10.10 -9.55 3.46
N THR A 103 -10.13 -10.20 4.63
CA THR A 103 -11.15 -11.22 4.92
C THR A 103 -12.56 -10.64 4.84
N LYS A 104 -12.80 -9.46 5.43
CA LYS A 104 -14.12 -8.80 5.38
C LYS A 104 -14.51 -8.41 3.95
N LEU A 105 -13.57 -7.91 3.17
CA LEU A 105 -13.79 -7.58 1.76
C LEU A 105 -14.16 -8.82 0.94
N HIS A 106 -13.43 -9.91 1.15
CA HIS A 106 -13.71 -11.19 0.51
C HIS A 106 -15.11 -11.69 0.87
N THR A 107 -15.52 -11.64 2.14
CA THR A 107 -16.90 -12.01 2.55
C THR A 107 -17.98 -11.12 1.94
N LEU A 108 -17.65 -9.87 1.60
CA LEU A 108 -18.54 -8.94 0.89
C LEU A 108 -18.53 -9.15 -0.63
N GLY A 109 -17.80 -10.16 -1.13
CA GLY A 109 -17.67 -10.50 -2.53
C GLY A 109 -16.75 -9.55 -3.32
N TRP A 110 -15.80 -8.91 -2.66
CA TRP A 110 -14.79 -8.08 -3.30
C TRP A 110 -13.49 -8.86 -3.52
N HIS A 111 -12.95 -8.77 -4.73
CA HIS A 111 -11.58 -9.17 -5.02
C HIS A 111 -10.61 -8.11 -4.50
N THR A 112 -9.55 -8.55 -3.82
CA THR A 112 -8.55 -7.64 -3.24
C THR A 112 -7.20 -7.84 -3.93
N ILE A 113 -6.61 -6.76 -4.43
CA ILE A 113 -5.27 -6.76 -5.01
C ILE A 113 -4.38 -5.89 -4.15
N THR A 114 -3.20 -6.40 -3.78
CA THR A 114 -2.17 -5.59 -3.10
C THR A 114 -1.05 -5.30 -4.08
N ILE A 115 -0.67 -4.04 -4.17
CA ILE A 115 0.48 -3.57 -4.94
C ILE A 115 1.47 -2.96 -3.96
N TRP A 116 2.71 -3.45 -3.97
CA TRP A 116 3.74 -2.97 -3.08
C TRP A 116 4.54 -1.84 -3.72
N GLU A 117 4.96 -0.85 -2.93
CA GLU A 117 5.72 0.30 -3.43
C GLU A 117 7.02 -0.11 -4.15
N CYS A 118 7.64 -1.24 -3.76
CA CYS A 118 8.85 -1.75 -4.40
C CYS A 118 8.60 -2.28 -5.82
N GLU A 119 7.38 -2.72 -6.12
CA GLU A 119 6.97 -3.20 -7.44
C GLU A 119 6.72 -2.03 -8.40
N LEU A 120 6.45 -0.84 -7.86
CA LEU A 120 6.22 0.39 -8.62
C LEU A 120 7.50 1.19 -8.92
N LYS A 121 8.67 0.56 -8.73
CA LYS A 121 9.96 1.13 -9.12
C LYS A 121 10.18 1.01 -10.63
N PRO A 122 10.95 1.92 -11.27
CA PRO A 122 11.09 1.97 -12.72
C PRO A 122 11.43 0.64 -13.40
N LYS A 123 12.20 -0.24 -12.75
CA LYS A 123 12.59 -1.55 -13.30
C LYS A 123 11.46 -2.60 -13.37
N LYS A 124 10.40 -2.45 -12.57
CA LYS A 124 9.34 -3.47 -12.40
C LYS A 124 7.94 -2.94 -12.66
N VAL A 125 7.80 -1.62 -12.77
CA VAL A 125 6.51 -0.95 -12.78
C VAL A 125 5.64 -1.37 -13.96
N GLU A 126 6.21 -1.47 -15.15
CA GLU A 126 5.46 -1.82 -16.36
C GLU A 126 4.92 -3.24 -16.29
N GLU A 127 5.77 -4.21 -15.97
CA GLU A 127 5.38 -5.61 -15.77
C GLU A 127 4.28 -5.74 -14.71
N ARG A 128 4.46 -5.09 -13.55
CA ARG A 128 3.50 -5.17 -12.45
C ARG A 128 2.13 -4.62 -12.84
N LEU A 129 2.11 -3.51 -13.56
CA LEU A 129 0.91 -2.83 -14.00
C LEU A 129 0.19 -3.59 -15.13
N ASN A 130 0.94 -4.26 -16.02
CA ASN A 130 0.34 -5.16 -17.01
C ASN A 130 -0.33 -6.37 -16.35
N VAL A 131 0.32 -6.98 -15.36
CA VAL A 131 -0.28 -8.04 -14.54
C VAL A 131 -1.55 -7.55 -13.84
N LEU A 132 -1.57 -6.31 -13.37
CA LEU A 132 -2.77 -5.70 -12.77
C LEU A 132 -3.94 -5.68 -13.76
N ILE A 133 -3.73 -5.22 -14.99
CA ILE A 133 -4.82 -5.19 -16.00
C ILE A 133 -5.31 -6.59 -16.33
N ASN A 134 -4.40 -7.54 -16.53
CA ASN A 134 -4.78 -8.92 -16.84
C ASN A 134 -5.59 -9.59 -15.73
N SER A 135 -5.41 -9.16 -14.47
CA SER A 135 -6.22 -9.65 -13.35
C SER A 135 -7.61 -9.00 -13.22
N LEU A 136 -7.87 -7.93 -13.98
CA LEU A 136 -9.14 -7.19 -13.98
C LEU A 136 -10.01 -7.51 -15.20
N LEU A 137 -9.45 -8.17 -16.22
CA LEU A 137 -10.14 -8.65 -17.42
C LEU A 137 -10.60 -10.10 -17.23
#